data_AF-A0A7M7NNP8-F1
#
_entry.id   AF-A0A7M7NNP8-F1
#
_cell.length_a   1.000
_cell.length_b   1.000
_cell.length_c   1.000
_cell.angle_alpha   90.00
_cell.angle_beta   90.00
_cell.angle_gamma   90.00
#
_symmetry.space_group_name_H-M   'P 1'
#
loop_
_entity.id
_entity.type
_entity.pdbx_description
1 polymer ?
#
loop_
_entity_poly.entity_id
_entity_poly.type
_entity_poly.pdbx_seq_one_letter_code
_entity_poly.pdbx_strand_id
1 'polypeptide(L)'
;MVGFKCHCSEGFTGNSCEKLDKVARISRNETQRTTSTVTTTQQSATTPDINKCASNPCRNGGTCTDEHVLCHCVAGWVGDNCQINLNECLSQPCLNDGICLDGINSYTCQCGDGWEGTNCENDIDDCSSQPCGNEGICQDEENGYMCACEDGWTGTHCETDVTIHSLKLLGEKINEGTLALTSSSSPNTYVLVHQDYWNWNLSQLACQYLGFEGVFATLSGSLYESSSIDAPAEAESVICPANATNITDCWYSETKVGRLNESEIISIACCPVNPCNISGQPLGLASGALPDSAFSESSCHSASYCSRFGRLNHERAWVPNSPDQYQWMQVQFESSYIVTAITTQGRNEYDYDQWVTSYTFSTSFDNMAWTDYLNVYSGLVEIFPGNYDRDSHVTHTLARPIVGRSFRIHPKTNHGQISLRMELYGYGPLTDAIASLNLDAKLGCTPLVLGEGLGMEDGRIPDSSLTSSSIWSSGHEAYRGRLNGVSVPRGPGEWVSAGAWVAALNDNNKWLKVDLGEDTLVTGVITQGRTGTNQIVTSFQISYSRDNTNWTFALGEHCGVRKTYAGNFDAATYVTILFPEPVTTRYVRIHPVTFHATASMRFEVLGINTRTITSYH
;
A
#
# COMPACT_ATOMS: atom_id res chain seq x y z
N MET A 1 -2.12 -56.90 22.18
CA MET A 1 -1.82 -56.20 23.45
C MET A 1 -0.62 -56.87 24.10
N VAL A 2 0.56 -56.26 24.01
CA VAL A 2 1.58 -56.22 25.06
C VAL A 2 2.27 -54.87 24.86
N GLY A 3 1.93 -53.91 25.71
CA GLY A 3 2.52 -52.57 25.67
C GLY A 3 3.81 -52.54 26.46
N PHE A 4 4.81 -51.83 25.96
CA PHE A 4 5.99 -51.46 26.75
C PHE A 4 5.77 -50.07 27.33
N LYS A 5 5.89 -49.96 28.64
CA LYS A 5 5.80 -48.70 29.40
C LYS A 5 7.19 -48.40 29.94
N CYS A 6 7.80 -47.30 29.51
CA CYS A 6 9.11 -46.87 30.00
C CYS A 6 8.99 -46.27 31.41
N HIS A 7 10.00 -46.48 32.25
CA HIS A 7 10.21 -45.70 33.47
C HIS A 7 11.51 -44.91 33.29
N CYS A 8 11.40 -43.59 33.13
CA CYS A 8 12.56 -42.71 33.12
C CYS A 8 12.83 -42.21 34.56
N SER A 9 14.10 -42.16 34.97
CA SER A 9 14.54 -41.54 36.23
C SER A 9 14.44 -40.01 36.16
N GLU A 10 14.50 -39.31 37.30
CA GLU A 10 14.34 -37.84 37.36
C GLU A 10 15.25 -37.10 36.35
N GLY A 11 14.62 -36.38 35.40
CA GLY A 11 15.29 -35.49 34.44
C GLY A 11 15.20 -35.84 32.95
N PHE A 12 14.32 -36.77 32.52
CA PHE A 12 14.12 -37.19 31.11
C PHE A 12 12.64 -37.13 30.68
N THR A 13 12.34 -36.85 29.39
CA THR A 13 10.97 -36.86 28.80
C THR A 13 10.95 -37.54 27.42
N GLY A 14 9.91 -38.33 27.11
CA GLY A 14 9.68 -38.93 25.78
C GLY A 14 9.68 -40.46 25.77
N ASN A 15 9.22 -41.06 24.67
CA ASN A 15 9.06 -42.52 24.53
C ASN A 15 10.39 -43.29 24.40
N SER A 16 11.51 -42.58 24.21
CA SER A 16 12.89 -43.09 24.20
C SER A 16 13.80 -42.50 25.29
N CYS A 17 13.26 -41.70 26.23
CA CYS A 17 14.01 -41.00 27.30
C CYS A 17 15.28 -40.25 26.79
N GLU A 18 15.17 -39.31 25.85
CA GLU A 18 16.31 -38.55 25.29
C GLU A 18 16.38 -37.08 25.78
N LYS A 19 17.60 -36.51 25.82
CA LYS A 19 17.90 -35.15 26.31
C LYS A 19 18.67 -34.34 25.26
N LEU A 20 18.43 -33.01 25.22
CA LEU A 20 19.06 -31.98 24.39
C LEU A 20 20.59 -31.88 24.59
N ASP A 21 21.26 -31.72 23.45
CA ASP A 21 22.60 -31.15 23.16
C ASP A 21 23.87 -31.61 23.91
N LYS A 22 24.70 -32.29 23.10
CA LYS A 22 26.17 -32.31 22.99
C LYS A 22 27.06 -32.64 24.20
N VAL A 23 27.64 -33.84 24.03
CA VAL A 23 28.97 -34.35 24.39
C VAL A 23 29.23 -34.70 25.86
N ALA A 24 29.20 -36.01 26.12
CA ALA A 24 30.10 -36.64 27.08
C ALA A 24 30.49 -38.05 26.60
N ARG A 25 31.81 -38.30 26.59
CA ARG A 25 32.47 -39.59 26.36
C ARG A 25 32.24 -40.55 27.52
N ILE A 26 32.16 -41.85 27.23
CA ILE A 26 32.32 -42.99 28.16
C ILE A 26 32.93 -44.13 27.31
N SER A 27 33.91 -44.93 27.68
CA SER A 27 34.78 -45.07 28.86
C SER A 27 35.84 -46.12 28.52
N ARG A 28 36.80 -46.36 29.43
CA ARG A 28 36.99 -47.68 30.02
C ARG A 28 37.60 -47.47 31.40
N ASN A 29 37.10 -48.19 32.41
CA ASN A 29 38.03 -48.68 33.42
C ASN A 29 37.62 -50.04 33.98
N GLU A 30 38.66 -50.87 33.98
CA GLU A 30 38.81 -52.26 34.32
C GLU A 30 38.37 -52.61 35.74
N THR A 31 38.07 -53.89 35.95
CA THR A 31 38.61 -54.74 37.02
C THR A 31 38.10 -56.16 36.73
N GLN A 32 38.80 -57.28 36.92
CA GLN A 32 40.13 -57.60 37.41
C GLN A 32 40.36 -59.07 37.03
N ARG A 33 41.55 -59.44 36.55
CA ARG A 33 42.13 -60.76 36.84
C ARG A 33 43.65 -60.72 36.84
N THR A 34 44.17 -60.46 38.03
CA THR A 34 45.33 -61.11 38.68
C THR A 34 46.53 -61.53 37.82
N THR A 35 47.59 -60.72 37.97
CA THR A 35 48.96 -61.09 38.37
C THR A 35 49.76 -62.08 37.53
N SER A 36 50.78 -61.50 36.90
CA SER A 36 52.20 -61.86 37.02
C SER A 36 52.76 -62.88 36.04
N THR A 37 53.76 -62.42 35.28
CA THR A 37 54.97 -63.21 35.05
C THR A 37 56.19 -62.39 35.39
N VAL A 38 56.96 -62.83 36.37
CA VAL A 38 58.41 -62.65 36.38
C VAL A 38 59.02 -64.04 36.45
N THR A 39 59.62 -64.41 35.31
CA THR A 39 60.78 -65.29 35.15
C THR A 39 60.72 -66.69 35.74
N THR A 40 60.68 -67.71 34.89
CA THR A 40 61.67 -68.80 35.01
C THR A 40 61.93 -69.41 33.63
N THR A 41 63.20 -69.41 33.25
CA THR A 41 63.83 -70.28 32.26
C THR A 41 63.18 -71.66 32.15
N GLN A 42 62.79 -72.10 30.94
CA GLN A 42 62.97 -73.50 30.54
C GLN A 42 63.29 -73.64 29.05
N GLN A 43 64.31 -74.47 28.85
CA GLN A 43 64.91 -74.99 27.64
C GLN A 43 63.93 -75.52 26.58
N SER A 44 64.33 -75.30 25.33
CA SER A 44 64.46 -76.32 24.27
C SER A 44 63.33 -77.34 24.12
N ALA A 45 62.50 -77.13 23.11
CA ALA A 45 62.06 -78.22 22.24
C ALA A 45 61.91 -77.68 20.82
N THR A 46 62.84 -78.08 19.97
CA THR A 46 62.79 -77.92 18.51
C THR A 46 61.53 -78.57 17.95
N THR A 47 60.72 -77.79 17.24
CA THR A 47 59.80 -78.33 16.23
C THR A 47 60.10 -77.65 14.90
N PRO A 48 60.07 -78.41 13.79
CA PRO A 48 60.61 -77.97 12.52
C PRO A 48 59.79 -76.79 11.99
N ASP A 49 60.52 -75.87 11.37
CA ASP A 49 60.03 -74.72 10.63
C ASP A 49 58.97 -75.16 9.60
N ILE A 50 57.71 -75.17 10.01
CA ILE A 50 56.58 -75.28 9.09
C ILE A 50 56.52 -73.91 8.42
N ASN A 51 57.05 -73.81 7.21
CA ASN A 51 56.77 -72.68 6.33
C ASN A 51 55.25 -72.64 6.13
N LYS A 52 54.56 -71.79 6.89
CA LYS A 52 53.09 -71.67 6.87
C LYS A 52 52.61 -71.00 5.58
N CYS A 53 53.50 -70.25 4.92
CA CYS A 53 53.26 -69.67 3.60
C CYS A 53 53.35 -70.71 2.45
N ALA A 54 53.82 -71.94 2.69
CA ALA A 54 53.93 -73.00 1.67
C ALA A 54 52.58 -73.39 1.06
N SER A 55 51.47 -73.09 1.73
CA SER A 55 50.10 -73.34 1.25
C SER A 55 49.46 -72.17 0.50
N ASN A 56 50.19 -71.06 0.29
CA ASN A 56 49.68 -69.79 -0.27
C ASN A 56 48.34 -69.36 0.38
N PRO A 57 48.30 -69.14 1.71
CA PRO A 57 47.06 -68.87 2.42
C PRO A 57 46.44 -67.51 2.07
N CYS A 58 47.26 -66.54 1.68
CA CYS A 58 46.83 -65.18 1.36
C CYS A 58 46.12 -65.11 0.01
N ARG A 59 44.91 -64.57 0.01
CA ARG A 59 44.07 -64.40 -1.18
C ARG A 59 44.18 -62.99 -1.74
N ASN A 60 43.64 -62.78 -2.94
CA ASN A 60 43.46 -61.46 -3.56
C ASN A 60 44.73 -60.60 -3.64
N GLY A 61 45.87 -61.23 -3.91
CA GLY A 61 47.16 -60.54 -4.05
C GLY A 61 47.87 -60.20 -2.74
N GLY A 62 47.35 -60.65 -1.59
CA GLY A 62 48.03 -60.50 -0.31
C GLY A 62 49.37 -61.23 -0.26
N THR A 63 50.35 -60.66 0.44
CA THR A 63 51.71 -61.24 0.57
C THR A 63 51.88 -61.93 1.91
N CYS A 64 52.41 -63.15 1.89
CA CYS A 64 52.72 -63.94 3.08
C CYS A 64 54.21 -63.78 3.41
N THR A 65 54.54 -63.40 4.64
CA THR A 65 55.93 -63.36 5.12
C THR A 65 56.06 -64.24 6.37
N ASP A 66 57.14 -65.01 6.46
CA ASP A 66 57.32 -66.01 7.54
C ASP A 66 57.56 -65.36 8.93
N GLU A 67 57.68 -64.04 9.01
CA GLU A 67 57.95 -63.30 10.25
C GLU A 67 56.70 -62.87 11.02
N HIS A 68 55.51 -62.83 10.39
CA HIS A 68 54.24 -62.53 11.06
C HIS A 68 53.13 -63.47 10.57
N VAL A 69 52.37 -64.06 11.49
CA VAL A 69 51.28 -65.04 11.21
C VAL A 69 50.05 -64.39 10.54
N LEU A 70 50.18 -63.25 9.87
CA LEU A 70 49.10 -62.50 9.23
C LEU A 70 49.46 -62.15 7.78
N CYS A 71 48.52 -62.37 6.85
CA CYS A 71 48.68 -61.92 5.47
C CYS A 71 48.73 -60.39 5.38
N HIS A 72 49.71 -59.85 4.65
CA HIS A 72 49.74 -58.43 4.31
C HIS A 72 48.80 -58.19 3.12
N CYS A 73 47.61 -57.69 3.41
CA CYS A 73 46.59 -57.43 2.40
C CYS A 73 46.92 -56.20 1.57
N VAL A 74 46.66 -56.29 0.27
CA VAL A 74 46.60 -55.10 -0.59
C VAL A 74 45.39 -54.25 -0.19
N ALA A 75 45.44 -52.95 -0.47
CA ALA A 75 44.37 -52.01 -0.10
C ALA A 75 43.01 -52.50 -0.63
N GLY A 76 41.95 -52.32 0.18
CA GLY A 76 40.60 -52.85 -0.07
C GLY A 76 40.32 -54.26 0.46
N TRP A 77 41.32 -55.00 0.96
CA TRP A 77 41.12 -56.34 1.52
C TRP A 77 41.53 -56.42 2.99
N VAL A 78 40.73 -57.14 3.78
CA VAL A 78 40.92 -57.34 5.22
C VAL A 78 40.65 -58.80 5.62
N GLY A 79 40.92 -59.13 6.88
CA GLY A 79 40.84 -60.47 7.44
C GLY A 79 42.16 -61.23 7.36
N ASP A 80 42.29 -62.29 8.16
CA ASP A 80 43.57 -62.99 8.41
C ASP A 80 44.27 -63.51 7.14
N ASN A 81 43.48 -63.82 6.09
CA ASN A 81 43.95 -64.30 4.80
C ASN A 81 43.59 -63.36 3.63
N CYS A 82 43.23 -62.09 3.92
CA CYS A 82 42.80 -61.09 2.92
C CYS A 82 41.56 -61.51 2.11
N GLN A 83 40.68 -62.28 2.74
CA GLN A 83 39.51 -62.87 2.10
C GLN A 83 38.27 -61.98 2.12
N ILE A 84 38.27 -60.90 2.90
CA ILE A 84 37.11 -60.03 3.09
C ILE A 84 37.39 -58.72 2.34
N ASN A 85 36.51 -58.36 1.41
CA ASN A 85 36.54 -57.01 0.82
C ASN A 85 36.12 -56.00 1.89
N LEU A 86 36.91 -54.96 2.09
CA LEU A 86 36.54 -53.88 3.00
C LEU A 86 35.34 -53.15 2.41
N ASN A 87 34.24 -53.06 3.16
CA ASN A 87 33.06 -52.37 2.66
C ASN A 87 33.21 -50.86 2.90
N GLU A 88 33.56 -50.13 1.85
CA GLU A 88 33.79 -48.68 1.92
C GLU A 88 32.48 -47.88 2.17
N CYS A 89 31.32 -48.45 1.83
CA CYS A 89 30.00 -47.84 2.04
C CYS A 89 29.57 -47.74 3.50
N LEU A 90 30.21 -48.46 4.43
CA LEU A 90 29.90 -48.35 5.87
C LEU A 90 30.20 -46.96 6.44
N SER A 91 31.03 -46.16 5.76
CA SER A 91 31.31 -44.77 6.12
C SER A 91 30.21 -43.78 5.71
N GLN A 92 29.16 -44.25 5.02
CA GLN A 92 28.07 -43.44 4.44
C GLN A 92 28.59 -42.28 3.58
N PRO A 93 29.39 -42.55 2.52
CA PRO A 93 30.00 -41.49 1.73
C PRO A 93 29.03 -40.79 0.77
N CYS A 94 27.94 -41.44 0.37
CA CYS A 94 26.95 -40.86 -0.55
C CYS A 94 25.94 -39.97 0.18
N LEU A 95 25.77 -38.75 -0.29
CA LEU A 95 24.85 -37.73 0.22
C LEU A 95 23.53 -37.74 -0.56
N ASN A 96 22.55 -36.94 -0.11
CA ASN A 96 21.27 -36.68 -0.79
C ASN A 96 20.56 -37.95 -1.27
N ASP A 97 20.39 -38.91 -0.35
CA ASP A 97 19.76 -40.21 -0.57
C ASP A 97 20.39 -41.09 -1.67
N GLY A 98 21.65 -40.82 -2.06
CA GLY A 98 22.41 -41.62 -3.01
C GLY A 98 22.67 -43.06 -2.54
N ILE A 99 22.58 -44.03 -3.46
CA ILE A 99 22.80 -45.46 -3.19
C ILE A 99 24.29 -45.77 -3.29
N CYS A 100 24.91 -46.18 -2.19
CA CYS A 100 26.32 -46.60 -2.18
C CYS A 100 26.51 -48.04 -2.67
N LEU A 101 27.35 -48.22 -3.68
CA LEU A 101 27.76 -49.52 -4.21
C LEU A 101 29.23 -49.79 -3.84
N ASP A 102 29.45 -50.90 -3.13
CA ASP A 102 30.78 -51.35 -2.70
C ASP A 102 31.60 -51.90 -3.87
N GLY A 103 32.87 -51.51 -3.94
CA GLY A 103 33.86 -51.96 -4.92
C GLY A 103 35.11 -52.50 -4.22
N ILE A 104 36.18 -52.79 -4.97
CA ILE A 104 37.44 -53.23 -4.37
C ILE A 104 38.30 -51.98 -4.12
N ASN A 105 38.56 -51.63 -2.86
CA ASN A 105 39.28 -50.41 -2.46
C ASN A 105 38.67 -49.13 -3.04
N SER A 106 37.37 -49.14 -3.28
CA SER A 106 36.64 -48.07 -3.97
C SER A 106 35.14 -48.25 -3.72
N TYR A 107 34.40 -47.15 -3.79
CA TYR A 107 32.95 -47.16 -3.79
C TYR A 107 32.46 -46.39 -4.99
N THR A 108 31.19 -46.57 -5.34
CA THR A 108 30.50 -45.76 -6.35
C THR A 108 29.16 -45.34 -5.79
N CYS A 109 28.89 -44.03 -5.77
CA CYS A 109 27.59 -43.51 -5.44
C CYS A 109 26.72 -43.46 -6.69
N GLN A 110 25.55 -44.08 -6.62
CA GLN A 110 24.49 -43.90 -7.60
C GLN A 110 23.56 -42.80 -7.08
N CYS A 111 23.67 -41.61 -7.68
CA CYS A 111 22.89 -40.44 -7.28
C CYS A 111 21.42 -40.56 -7.71
N GLY A 112 20.53 -39.99 -6.90
CA GLY A 112 19.11 -39.83 -7.24
C GLY A 112 18.89 -38.76 -8.30
N ASP A 113 17.66 -38.64 -8.78
CA ASP A 113 17.27 -37.58 -9.72
C ASP A 113 17.56 -36.20 -9.08
N GLY A 114 18.16 -35.29 -9.85
CA GLY A 114 18.56 -33.95 -9.38
C GLY A 114 19.98 -33.83 -8.82
N TRP A 115 20.73 -34.92 -8.58
CA TRP A 115 22.06 -34.85 -7.94
C TRP A 115 23.19 -35.45 -8.76
N GLU A 116 24.36 -34.81 -8.73
CA GLU A 116 25.60 -35.28 -9.34
C GLU A 116 26.83 -35.12 -8.42
N GLY A 117 27.99 -35.58 -8.90
CA GLY A 117 29.23 -35.60 -8.13
C GLY A 117 29.62 -37.00 -7.65
N THR A 118 30.82 -37.11 -7.07
CA THR A 118 31.36 -38.43 -6.67
C THR A 118 30.60 -39.02 -5.48
N ASN A 119 30.07 -38.14 -4.63
CA ASN A 119 29.30 -38.43 -3.43
C ASN A 119 27.87 -37.89 -3.53
N CYS A 120 27.39 -37.53 -4.72
CA CYS A 120 26.08 -36.89 -4.94
C CYS A 120 25.95 -35.56 -4.19
N GLU A 121 27.05 -34.84 -4.06
CA GLU A 121 27.18 -33.62 -3.27
C GLU A 121 26.75 -32.35 -4.01
N ASN A 122 26.56 -32.41 -5.33
CA ASN A 122 26.22 -31.26 -6.16
C ASN A 122 24.80 -31.41 -6.70
N ASP A 123 24.01 -30.36 -6.54
CA ASP A 123 22.71 -30.22 -7.20
C ASP A 123 22.95 -30.01 -8.70
N ILE A 124 22.15 -30.65 -9.56
CA ILE A 124 22.24 -30.48 -11.00
C ILE A 124 21.61 -29.13 -11.34
N ASP A 125 22.42 -28.20 -11.85
CA ASP A 125 21.92 -26.91 -12.34
C ASP A 125 21.09 -27.12 -13.62
N ASP A 126 19.78 -27.26 -13.45
CA ASP A 126 18.80 -27.46 -14.50
C ASP A 126 18.65 -26.19 -15.37
N CYS A 127 19.04 -25.03 -14.84
CA CYS A 127 19.10 -23.76 -15.55
C CYS A 127 20.30 -23.62 -16.51
N SER A 128 21.33 -24.47 -16.37
CA SER A 128 22.53 -24.44 -17.23
C SER A 128 22.22 -24.62 -18.72
N SER A 129 21.12 -25.31 -19.04
CA SER A 129 20.63 -25.54 -20.39
C SER A 129 19.91 -24.34 -21.02
N GLN A 130 19.73 -23.25 -20.25
CA GLN A 130 18.95 -22.06 -20.62
C GLN A 130 17.52 -22.40 -21.08
N PRO A 131 16.73 -23.08 -20.23
CA PRO A 131 15.44 -23.59 -20.66
C PRO A 131 14.35 -22.52 -20.79
N CYS A 132 14.51 -21.35 -20.17
CA CYS A 132 13.55 -20.25 -20.22
C CYS A 132 13.78 -19.41 -21.48
N GLY A 133 12.76 -19.35 -22.34
CA GLY A 133 12.74 -18.51 -23.53
C GLY A 133 12.42 -17.04 -23.22
N ASN A 134 12.57 -16.20 -24.24
CA ASN A 134 12.07 -14.81 -24.26
C ASN A 134 12.43 -13.97 -23.03
N GLU A 135 13.72 -14.02 -22.65
CA GLU A 135 14.28 -13.25 -21.53
C GLU A 135 13.75 -13.67 -20.14
N GLY A 136 13.03 -14.79 -20.03
CA GLY A 136 12.61 -15.35 -18.75
C GLY A 136 13.79 -15.71 -17.83
N ILE A 137 13.63 -15.44 -16.55
CA ILE A 137 14.63 -15.74 -15.52
C ILE A 137 14.43 -17.18 -15.07
N CYS A 138 15.45 -18.01 -15.26
CA CYS A 138 15.47 -19.38 -14.77
C CYS A 138 15.88 -19.42 -13.29
N GLN A 139 15.08 -20.11 -12.50
CA GLN A 139 15.39 -20.44 -11.11
C GLN A 139 15.55 -21.96 -10.98
N ASP A 140 16.71 -22.37 -10.49
CA ASP A 140 17.08 -23.75 -10.22
C ASP A 140 16.40 -24.24 -8.94
N GLU A 141 15.88 -25.46 -8.96
CA GLU A 141 15.18 -26.12 -7.85
C GLU A 141 15.74 -27.53 -7.66
N GLU A 142 15.55 -28.13 -6.47
CA GLU A 142 16.17 -29.42 -6.05
C GLU A 142 15.89 -30.63 -6.99
N ASN A 143 14.98 -30.49 -7.95
CA ASN A 143 14.68 -31.51 -8.97
C ASN A 143 13.96 -30.88 -10.18
N GLY A 144 14.59 -29.88 -10.80
CA GLY A 144 14.07 -29.18 -11.97
C GLY A 144 14.30 -27.67 -11.91
N TYR A 145 13.55 -26.94 -12.72
CA TYR A 145 13.64 -25.48 -12.77
C TYR A 145 12.26 -24.84 -12.88
N MET A 146 12.21 -23.56 -12.53
CA MET A 146 11.05 -22.70 -12.75
C MET A 146 11.45 -21.49 -13.60
N CYS A 147 10.64 -21.17 -14.60
CA CYS A 147 10.82 -19.96 -15.40
C CYS A 147 9.92 -18.83 -14.88
N ALA A 148 10.53 -17.74 -14.43
CA ALA A 148 9.85 -16.48 -14.20
C ALA A 148 9.83 -15.68 -15.51
N CYS A 149 8.66 -15.59 -16.15
CA CYS A 149 8.52 -14.93 -17.44
C CYS A 149 8.48 -13.41 -17.31
N GLU A 150 9.13 -12.73 -18.25
CA GLU A 150 9.01 -11.28 -18.44
C GLU A 150 7.62 -10.88 -18.93
N ASP A 151 7.27 -9.60 -18.75
CA ASP A 151 5.96 -9.05 -19.13
C ASP A 151 5.61 -9.35 -20.60
N GLY A 152 4.46 -10.00 -20.82
CA GLY A 152 3.99 -10.37 -22.16
C GLY A 152 4.25 -11.83 -22.57
N TRP A 153 4.90 -12.64 -21.71
CA TRP A 153 5.18 -14.05 -21.96
C TRP A 153 4.62 -14.99 -20.89
N THR A 154 4.25 -16.20 -21.28
CA THR A 154 3.76 -17.26 -20.37
C THR A 154 4.12 -18.66 -20.89
N GLY A 155 3.74 -19.70 -20.17
CA GLY A 155 4.12 -21.09 -20.43
C GLY A 155 5.24 -21.56 -19.50
N THR A 156 5.49 -22.88 -19.47
CA THR A 156 6.49 -23.48 -18.58
C THR A 156 7.92 -23.10 -18.96
N HIS A 157 8.13 -22.64 -20.19
CA HIS A 157 9.40 -22.18 -20.72
C HIS A 157 9.32 -20.74 -21.27
N CYS A 158 8.30 -19.97 -20.85
CA CYS A 158 8.03 -18.62 -21.35
C CYS A 158 7.91 -18.55 -22.89
N GLU A 159 7.47 -19.62 -23.52
CA GLU A 159 7.41 -19.78 -24.97
C GLU A 159 6.16 -19.17 -25.61
N THR A 160 5.15 -18.85 -24.80
CA THR A 160 3.86 -18.37 -25.27
C THR A 160 3.79 -16.85 -25.19
N ASP A 161 3.74 -16.20 -26.35
CA ASP A 161 3.51 -14.76 -26.46
C ASP A 161 2.03 -14.46 -26.12
N VAL A 162 1.81 -13.65 -25.08
CA VAL A 162 0.49 -13.16 -24.65
C VAL A 162 0.37 -11.65 -24.80
N THR A 163 1.30 -11.03 -25.53
CA THR A 163 1.25 -9.60 -25.84
C THR A 163 -0.11 -9.23 -26.45
N ILE A 164 -0.78 -8.28 -25.82
CA ILE A 164 -2.11 -7.84 -26.23
C ILE A 164 -1.98 -7.03 -27.52
N HIS A 165 -2.58 -7.52 -28.60
CA HIS A 165 -2.60 -6.81 -29.89
C HIS A 165 -3.79 -5.88 -30.05
N SER A 166 -4.95 -6.26 -29.51
CA SER A 166 -6.15 -5.44 -29.61
C SER A 166 -7.13 -5.71 -28.47
N LEU A 167 -7.81 -4.64 -28.07
CA LEU A 167 -8.89 -4.61 -27.09
C LEU A 167 -10.16 -4.20 -27.85
N LYS A 168 -11.23 -4.99 -27.76
CA LYS A 168 -12.50 -4.69 -28.44
C LYS A 168 -13.68 -4.82 -27.48
N LEU A 169 -14.58 -3.82 -27.49
CA LEU A 169 -15.92 -3.98 -26.94
C LEU A 169 -16.80 -4.75 -27.93
N LEU A 170 -17.36 -5.87 -27.49
CA LEU A 170 -18.31 -6.65 -28.26
C LEU A 170 -19.73 -6.41 -27.72
N GLY A 171 -20.58 -5.71 -28.48
CA GLY A 171 -22.00 -5.52 -28.12
C GLY A 171 -22.85 -5.10 -29.31
N GLU A 172 -24.18 -5.29 -29.19
CA GLU A 172 -25.14 -5.03 -30.27
C GLU A 172 -25.60 -3.56 -30.35
N LYS A 173 -25.28 -2.72 -29.36
CA LYS A 173 -25.59 -1.29 -29.32
C LYS A 173 -24.33 -0.42 -29.19
N ILE A 174 -24.42 0.83 -29.67
CA ILE A 174 -23.38 1.85 -29.44
C ILE A 174 -23.27 2.09 -27.93
N ASN A 175 -22.07 1.93 -27.37
CA ASN A 175 -21.70 2.11 -25.95
C ASN A 175 -22.10 0.95 -25.01
N GLU A 176 -22.40 -0.24 -25.53
CA GLU A 176 -22.57 -1.48 -24.74
C GLU A 176 -21.59 -2.55 -25.26
N GLY A 177 -20.99 -3.36 -24.38
CA GLY A 177 -20.27 -4.56 -24.80
C GLY A 177 -19.29 -5.18 -23.80
N THR A 178 -18.92 -6.44 -24.05
CA THR A 178 -17.96 -7.24 -23.28
C THR A 178 -16.53 -6.92 -23.71
N LEU A 179 -15.60 -6.83 -22.74
CA LEU A 179 -14.18 -6.63 -23.01
C LEU A 179 -13.57 -7.91 -23.58
N ALA A 180 -13.10 -7.84 -24.82
CA ALA A 180 -12.51 -8.96 -25.52
C ALA A 180 -11.04 -8.66 -25.87
N LEU A 181 -10.12 -9.52 -25.42
CA LEU A 181 -8.69 -9.42 -25.72
C LEU A 181 -8.32 -10.36 -26.87
N THR A 182 -7.44 -9.90 -27.75
CA THR A 182 -6.72 -10.76 -28.70
C THR A 182 -5.23 -10.73 -28.36
N SER A 183 -4.65 -11.90 -28.09
CA SER A 183 -3.20 -12.05 -27.94
C SER A 183 -2.53 -12.37 -29.28
N SER A 184 -1.23 -12.13 -29.36
CA SER A 184 -0.30 -12.66 -30.36
C SER A 184 -0.43 -14.18 -30.60
N SER A 185 -0.66 -14.96 -29.55
CA SER A 185 -0.93 -16.42 -29.63
C SER A 185 -2.33 -16.79 -30.14
N SER A 186 -3.30 -15.87 -30.13
CA SER A 186 -4.68 -16.11 -30.58
C SER A 186 -5.28 -14.86 -31.25
N PRO A 187 -4.75 -14.44 -32.42
CA PRO A 187 -5.13 -13.17 -33.05
C PRO A 187 -6.55 -13.16 -33.61
N ASN A 188 -7.16 -14.34 -33.78
CA ASN A 188 -8.52 -14.51 -34.33
C ASN A 188 -9.54 -15.00 -33.29
N THR A 189 -9.14 -15.14 -32.03
CA THR A 189 -9.99 -15.66 -30.96
C THR A 189 -10.00 -14.66 -29.81
N TYR A 190 -11.18 -14.32 -29.33
CA TYR A 190 -11.32 -13.47 -28.15
C TYR A 190 -11.20 -14.32 -26.88
N VAL A 191 -10.24 -13.98 -26.03
CA VAL A 191 -10.09 -14.64 -24.72
C VAL A 191 -10.84 -13.81 -23.68
N LEU A 192 -11.82 -14.42 -23.01
CA LEU A 192 -12.44 -13.87 -21.80
C LEU A 192 -11.45 -14.09 -20.65
N VAL A 193 -11.05 -13.03 -19.96
CA VAL A 193 -10.04 -13.14 -18.90
C VAL A 193 -10.65 -13.78 -17.66
N HIS A 194 -10.09 -14.91 -17.24
CA HIS A 194 -10.44 -15.58 -15.98
C HIS A 194 -9.91 -14.77 -14.78
N GLN A 195 -10.58 -14.87 -13.63
CA GLN A 195 -10.32 -14.04 -12.44
C GLN A 195 -8.88 -14.14 -11.93
N ASP A 196 -8.24 -15.31 -12.07
CA ASP A 196 -6.87 -15.56 -11.62
C ASP A 196 -5.78 -14.84 -12.44
N TYR A 197 -6.13 -14.35 -13.63
CA TYR A 197 -5.19 -13.66 -14.53
C TYR A 197 -5.47 -12.15 -14.63
N TRP A 198 -6.45 -11.64 -13.89
CA TRP A 198 -6.83 -10.24 -13.91
C TRP A 198 -6.16 -9.48 -12.75
N ASN A 199 -5.41 -8.42 -13.07
CA ASN A 199 -4.68 -7.62 -12.07
C ASN A 199 -4.86 -6.10 -12.28
N TRP A 200 -4.29 -5.31 -11.37
CA TRP A 200 -4.36 -3.84 -11.41
C TRP A 200 -3.71 -3.26 -12.69
N ASN A 201 -2.62 -3.83 -13.20
CA ASN A 201 -1.95 -3.38 -14.41
C ASN A 201 -2.82 -3.60 -15.67
N LEU A 202 -3.52 -4.73 -15.75
CA LEU A 202 -4.49 -5.03 -16.82
C LEU A 202 -5.71 -4.11 -16.76
N SER A 203 -6.19 -3.81 -15.54
CA SER A 203 -7.27 -2.84 -15.33
C SER A 203 -6.87 -1.45 -15.81
N GLN A 204 -5.65 -1.04 -15.50
CA GLN A 204 -5.06 0.23 -15.88
C GLN A 204 -4.89 0.36 -17.40
N LEU A 205 -4.39 -0.70 -18.05
CA LEU A 205 -4.22 -0.77 -19.50
C LEU A 205 -5.57 -0.74 -20.23
N ALA A 206 -6.59 -1.42 -19.69
CA ALA A 206 -7.94 -1.40 -20.22
C ALA A 206 -8.55 0.02 -20.18
N CYS A 207 -8.40 0.77 -19.07
CA CYS A 207 -8.85 2.15 -19.01
C CYS A 207 -8.11 3.05 -20.03
N GLN A 208 -6.78 2.93 -20.16
CA GLN A 208 -6.02 3.73 -21.13
C GLN A 208 -6.45 3.46 -22.59
N TYR A 209 -6.62 2.19 -22.97
CA TYR A 209 -7.02 1.81 -24.33
C TYR A 209 -8.47 2.21 -24.67
N LEU A 210 -9.36 2.28 -23.69
CA LEU A 210 -10.73 2.76 -23.84
C LEU A 210 -10.83 4.29 -23.93
N GLY A 211 -9.70 5.00 -23.96
CA GLY A 211 -9.64 6.46 -24.10
C GLY A 211 -9.68 7.21 -22.78
N PHE A 212 -9.53 6.52 -21.63
CA PHE A 212 -9.42 7.13 -20.32
C PHE A 212 -7.94 7.43 -20.00
N GLU A 213 -7.37 8.45 -20.66
CA GLU A 213 -6.03 8.94 -20.32
C GLU A 213 -6.00 9.57 -18.92
N GLY A 214 -4.96 9.28 -18.13
CA GLY A 214 -4.79 9.84 -16.79
C GLY A 214 -5.67 9.21 -15.71
N VAL A 215 -6.24 8.03 -15.91
CA VAL A 215 -7.25 7.41 -15.01
C VAL A 215 -6.62 6.26 -14.22
N PHE A 216 -6.99 6.05 -12.93
CA PHE A 216 -6.64 4.82 -12.21
C PHE A 216 -7.80 3.82 -12.22
N ALA A 217 -7.49 2.54 -12.42
CA ALA A 217 -8.48 1.48 -12.49
C ALA A 217 -8.52 0.66 -11.20
N THR A 218 -9.64 0.62 -10.46
CA THR A 218 -9.77 -0.24 -9.26
C THR A 218 -10.51 -1.55 -9.54
N LEU A 219 -10.04 -2.61 -8.88
CA LEU A 219 -10.73 -3.91 -8.81
C LEU A 219 -11.79 -3.89 -7.72
N SER A 220 -12.97 -4.43 -8.03
CA SER A 220 -14.01 -4.76 -7.04
C SER A 220 -14.11 -6.28 -6.94
N GLY A 221 -13.73 -6.88 -5.80
CA GLY A 221 -13.94 -8.31 -5.50
C GLY A 221 -12.96 -8.89 -4.47
N SER A 222 -13.40 -9.88 -3.69
CA SER A 222 -12.53 -10.71 -2.83
C SER A 222 -11.85 -11.80 -3.66
N LEU A 223 -10.61 -12.15 -3.35
CA LEU A 223 -9.90 -13.27 -3.98
C LEU A 223 -10.10 -14.53 -3.12
N TYR A 224 -10.68 -15.59 -3.68
CA TYR A 224 -10.56 -16.95 -3.12
C TYR A 224 -10.15 -17.95 -4.18
N GLU A 225 -9.17 -18.79 -3.82
CA GLU A 225 -8.73 -19.96 -4.59
C GLU A 225 -9.89 -20.94 -4.78
N SER A 226 -10.27 -21.24 -6.02
CA SER A 226 -10.97 -22.50 -6.28
C SER A 226 -10.73 -23.03 -7.69
N SER A 227 -10.43 -24.32 -7.75
CA SER A 227 -10.17 -25.10 -8.93
C SER A 227 -11.47 -25.56 -9.61
N SER A 228 -11.52 -25.40 -10.93
CA SER A 228 -12.39 -26.07 -11.91
C SER A 228 -13.89 -25.76 -11.93
N ILE A 229 -14.35 -24.89 -12.86
CA ILE A 229 -15.64 -25.02 -13.57
C ILE A 229 -15.54 -24.39 -14.98
N ASP A 230 -15.83 -25.17 -16.02
CA ASP A 230 -16.13 -24.70 -17.39
C ASP A 230 -17.58 -24.18 -17.49
N ALA A 231 -17.77 -22.86 -17.43
CA ALA A 231 -18.96 -22.18 -17.95
C ALA A 231 -18.66 -20.67 -18.20
N PRO A 232 -19.16 -20.06 -19.30
CA PRO A 232 -18.91 -18.65 -19.59
C PRO A 232 -19.66 -17.75 -18.60
N ALA A 233 -18.93 -16.81 -17.99
CA ALA A 233 -19.51 -15.69 -17.24
C ALA A 233 -19.73 -14.49 -18.19
N GLU A 234 -20.93 -13.92 -18.17
CA GLU A 234 -21.27 -12.71 -18.91
C GLU A 234 -21.05 -11.47 -18.04
N ALA A 235 -20.32 -10.48 -18.56
CA ALA A 235 -20.21 -9.15 -17.99
C ALA A 235 -20.93 -8.14 -18.91
N GLU A 236 -21.95 -7.47 -18.40
CA GLU A 236 -22.62 -6.31 -19.01
C GLU A 236 -22.80 -5.24 -17.90
N SER A 237 -22.66 -3.92 -18.05
CA SER A 237 -22.46 -2.99 -19.17
C SER A 237 -22.11 -1.59 -18.58
N VAL A 238 -21.63 -0.63 -19.39
CA VAL A 238 -21.46 0.80 -19.02
C VAL A 238 -22.70 1.57 -19.46
N ILE A 239 -23.34 2.35 -18.57
CA ILE A 239 -24.58 3.09 -18.91
C ILE A 239 -24.26 4.58 -19.04
N CYS A 240 -24.43 5.13 -20.23
CA CYS A 240 -24.30 6.57 -20.49
C CYS A 240 -25.66 7.20 -20.85
N PRO A 241 -25.96 8.44 -20.42
CA PRO A 241 -27.08 9.22 -20.95
C PRO A 241 -27.01 9.32 -22.48
N ALA A 242 -28.17 9.33 -23.16
CA ALA A 242 -28.26 9.31 -24.63
C ALA A 242 -27.60 10.51 -25.35
N ASN A 243 -27.19 11.52 -24.59
CA ASN A 243 -26.59 12.78 -25.03
C ASN A 243 -25.22 13.04 -24.38
N ALA A 244 -24.60 12.03 -23.77
CA ALA A 244 -23.24 12.13 -23.24
C ALA A 244 -22.24 12.36 -24.37
N THR A 245 -21.47 13.44 -24.28
CA THR A 245 -20.35 13.74 -25.18
C THR A 245 -19.00 13.45 -24.54
N ASN A 246 -18.98 13.15 -23.24
CA ASN A 246 -17.78 12.80 -22.48
C ASN A 246 -18.07 11.67 -21.48
N ILE A 247 -17.08 10.82 -21.22
CA ILE A 247 -17.30 9.54 -20.50
C ILE A 247 -17.44 9.70 -18.97
N THR A 248 -17.12 10.89 -18.46
CA THR A 248 -17.44 11.34 -17.09
C THR A 248 -18.93 11.41 -16.79
N ASP A 249 -19.77 11.41 -17.84
CA ASP A 249 -21.23 11.50 -17.73
C ASP A 249 -21.91 10.12 -17.62
N CYS A 250 -21.12 9.04 -17.65
CA CYS A 250 -21.58 7.67 -17.57
C CYS A 250 -21.60 7.16 -16.12
N TRP A 251 -22.50 6.22 -15.83
CA TRP A 251 -22.75 5.64 -14.52
C TRP A 251 -22.67 4.12 -14.63
N TYR A 252 -22.25 3.46 -13.56
CA TYR A 252 -22.29 2.01 -13.44
C TYR A 252 -23.35 1.65 -12.39
N SER A 253 -24.23 0.70 -12.69
CA SER A 253 -25.32 0.27 -11.82
C SER A 253 -25.33 -1.24 -11.68
N GLU A 254 -25.41 -1.75 -10.45
CA GLU A 254 -25.72 -3.15 -10.12
C GLU A 254 -27.19 -3.47 -10.42
N THR A 255 -27.53 -4.72 -10.79
CA THR A 255 -28.49 -5.61 -10.06
C THR A 255 -28.62 -7.02 -10.71
N LYS A 256 -28.74 -8.03 -9.83
CA LYS A 256 -28.94 -9.51 -9.95
C LYS A 256 -29.82 -10.08 -11.09
N VAL A 257 -29.40 -11.25 -11.61
CA VAL A 257 -30.30 -12.34 -12.03
C VAL A 257 -29.84 -13.67 -11.41
N GLY A 258 -30.81 -14.49 -10.98
CA GLY A 258 -30.63 -15.51 -9.97
C GLY A 258 -30.21 -16.91 -10.43
N ARG A 259 -29.69 -17.63 -9.42
CA ARG A 259 -29.33 -19.05 -9.29
C ARG A 259 -28.12 -19.50 -10.12
N LEU A 260 -26.95 -19.49 -9.49
CA LEU A 260 -26.34 -20.64 -8.77
C LEU A 260 -25.48 -20.07 -7.62
N ASN A 261 -25.30 -20.83 -6.55
CA ASN A 261 -24.75 -20.33 -5.29
C ASN A 261 -23.23 -20.07 -5.43
N GLU A 262 -22.86 -18.81 -5.19
CA GLU A 262 -21.53 -18.18 -5.20
C GLU A 262 -21.06 -17.68 -6.58
N SER A 263 -21.02 -16.35 -6.68
CA SER A 263 -20.76 -15.54 -7.87
C SER A 263 -19.95 -14.32 -7.44
N GLU A 264 -18.71 -14.18 -7.91
CA GLU A 264 -17.94 -12.94 -7.72
C GLU A 264 -17.74 -12.27 -9.08
N ILE A 265 -17.94 -10.96 -9.11
CA ILE A 265 -17.90 -10.10 -10.30
C ILE A 265 -16.68 -9.20 -10.14
N ILE A 266 -15.77 -9.17 -11.12
CA ILE A 266 -14.72 -8.16 -11.18
C ILE A 266 -15.28 -6.96 -11.96
N SER A 267 -15.56 -5.86 -11.25
CA SER A 267 -15.87 -4.58 -11.88
C SER A 267 -14.60 -3.73 -11.98
N ILE A 268 -14.35 -3.15 -13.16
CA ILE A 268 -13.27 -2.20 -13.40
C ILE A 268 -13.88 -0.81 -13.31
N ALA A 269 -13.51 -0.03 -12.29
CA ALA A 269 -13.89 1.37 -12.23
C ALA A 269 -12.73 2.22 -12.77
N CYS A 270 -12.91 2.78 -13.97
CA CYS A 270 -12.03 3.79 -14.54
C CYS A 270 -12.38 5.15 -13.93
N CYS A 271 -11.60 5.58 -12.93
CA CYS A 271 -11.80 6.86 -12.23
C CYS A 271 -10.97 7.97 -12.90
N PRO A 272 -11.60 9.00 -13.50
CA PRO A 272 -10.86 10.12 -14.10
C PRO A 272 -9.93 10.72 -13.05
N VAL A 273 -8.63 10.75 -13.34
CA VAL A 273 -7.74 11.70 -12.70
C VAL A 273 -7.49 12.76 -13.75
N ASN A 274 -7.77 14.01 -13.42
CA ASN A 274 -7.22 15.11 -14.18
C ASN A 274 -5.69 14.92 -14.20
N PRO A 275 -5.02 14.84 -15.38
CA PRO A 275 -3.57 14.83 -15.47
C PRO A 275 -2.92 16.08 -14.85
N CYS A 276 -3.72 17.07 -14.43
CA CYS A 276 -3.32 18.24 -13.66
C CYS A 276 -3.66 18.18 -12.16
N ASN A 277 -4.46 17.20 -11.71
CA ASN A 277 -4.74 16.89 -10.31
C ASN A 277 -3.97 15.64 -9.88
N ILE A 278 -2.69 15.63 -10.22
CA ILE A 278 -1.79 14.67 -9.63
C ILE A 278 -1.40 15.28 -8.29
N SER A 279 -2.17 14.93 -7.25
CA SER A 279 -1.52 14.69 -5.97
C SER A 279 -0.35 13.77 -6.30
N GLY A 280 0.86 14.32 -6.30
CA GLY A 280 2.07 13.54 -6.59
C GLY A 280 2.12 12.30 -5.70
N GLN A 281 3.04 11.37 -5.95
CA GLN A 281 3.10 10.18 -5.10
C GLN A 281 3.45 10.56 -3.65
N PRO A 282 3.05 9.74 -2.66
CA PRO A 282 3.53 9.91 -1.29
C PRO A 282 5.05 10.01 -1.26
N LEU A 283 5.58 11.05 -0.61
CA LEU A 283 7.02 11.35 -0.59
C LEU A 283 7.79 10.53 0.44
N GLY A 284 7.14 9.55 1.07
CA GLY A 284 7.79 8.51 1.84
C GLY A 284 7.80 8.73 3.35
N LEU A 285 6.97 9.63 3.88
CA LEU A 285 6.86 9.80 5.33
C LEU A 285 6.18 8.57 5.94
N ALA A 286 5.04 8.13 5.40
CA ALA A 286 4.28 6.99 5.92
C ALA A 286 4.98 5.66 5.66
N SER A 287 5.55 5.48 4.46
CA SER A 287 6.21 4.22 4.07
C SER A 287 7.56 3.99 4.76
N GLY A 288 8.13 5.03 5.40
CA GLY A 288 9.47 4.97 5.98
C GLY A 288 10.61 5.15 4.99
N ALA A 289 10.32 5.38 3.69
CA ALA A 289 11.34 5.66 2.69
C ALA A 289 12.15 6.93 3.02
N LEU A 290 11.52 7.92 3.68
CA LEU A 290 12.23 9.04 4.29
C LEU A 290 12.74 8.62 5.68
N PRO A 291 14.06 8.66 5.96
CA PRO A 291 14.61 8.17 7.23
C PRO A 291 14.26 9.07 8.42
N ASP A 292 14.31 8.54 9.64
CA ASP A 292 14.01 9.29 10.88
C ASP A 292 14.91 10.52 11.08
N SER A 293 16.14 10.49 10.57
CA SER A 293 17.08 11.62 10.60
C SER A 293 16.64 12.81 9.76
N ALA A 294 15.70 12.61 8.82
CA ALA A 294 15.15 13.69 8.01
C ALA A 294 14.15 14.57 8.77
N PHE A 295 13.68 14.13 9.94
CA PHE A 295 12.68 14.82 10.72
C PHE A 295 13.33 15.71 11.79
N SER A 296 12.74 16.87 12.05
CA SER A 296 13.09 17.71 13.20
C SER A 296 11.87 18.50 13.70
N GLU A 297 11.95 18.98 14.94
CA GLU A 297 10.87 19.71 15.59
C GLU A 297 11.38 20.89 16.44
N SER A 298 10.46 21.80 16.77
CA SER A 298 10.68 22.83 17.78
C SER A 298 10.87 22.25 19.18
N SER A 299 10.05 21.26 19.53
CA SER A 299 10.11 20.54 20.80
C SER A 299 9.32 19.23 20.69
N CYS A 300 9.59 18.29 21.59
CA CYS A 300 8.76 17.12 21.79
C CYS A 300 8.55 16.83 23.28
N HIS A 301 7.36 16.36 23.63
CA HIS A 301 6.95 16.11 25.01
C HIS A 301 7.78 14.99 25.66
N SER A 302 8.12 13.95 24.90
CA SER A 302 9.06 12.91 25.30
C SER A 302 9.71 12.29 24.06
N ALA A 303 10.74 11.48 24.26
CA ALA A 303 11.41 10.77 23.18
C ALA A 303 10.47 9.88 22.34
N SER A 304 9.28 9.53 22.84
CA SER A 304 8.27 8.74 22.15
C SER A 304 7.28 9.56 21.31
N TYR A 305 7.35 10.90 21.37
CA TYR A 305 6.44 11.83 20.68
C TYR A 305 7.18 12.91 19.88
N CYS A 306 8.43 12.64 19.47
CA CYS A 306 9.17 13.52 18.57
C CYS A 306 8.74 13.32 17.11
N SER A 307 9.19 14.21 16.22
CA SER A 307 8.71 14.34 14.84
C SER A 307 8.75 13.06 14.00
N ARG A 308 9.72 12.16 14.23
CA ARG A 308 9.80 10.85 13.55
C ARG A 308 8.55 9.97 13.70
N PHE A 309 7.76 10.20 14.74
CA PHE A 309 6.49 9.50 14.96
C PHE A 309 5.29 10.25 14.38
N GLY A 310 5.49 11.45 13.84
CA GLY A 310 4.50 12.24 13.12
C GLY A 310 4.30 11.78 11.67
N ARG A 311 4.59 10.52 11.36
CA ARG A 311 4.31 9.90 10.05
C ARG A 311 2.84 9.52 9.98
N LEU A 312 2.21 9.68 8.81
CA LEU A 312 0.82 9.27 8.60
C LEU A 312 0.60 7.80 9.00
N ASN A 313 -0.55 7.48 9.58
CA ASN A 313 -0.92 6.13 10.05
C ASN A 313 -0.03 5.51 11.13
N HIS A 314 1.00 6.20 11.60
CA HIS A 314 1.84 5.69 12.69
C HIS A 314 1.01 5.50 13.99
N GLU A 315 1.40 4.55 14.84
CA GLU A 315 0.71 4.24 16.11
C GLU A 315 0.72 5.43 17.10
N ARG A 316 1.78 6.23 17.02
CA ARG A 316 1.99 7.47 17.78
C ARG A 316 1.92 8.70 16.87
N ALA A 317 2.15 9.87 17.44
CA ALA A 317 2.16 11.14 16.72
C ALA A 317 3.28 12.05 17.27
N TRP A 318 3.60 13.13 16.54
CA TRP A 318 4.36 14.21 17.13
C TRP A 318 3.51 15.01 18.11
N VAL A 319 4.05 15.25 19.31
CA VAL A 319 3.42 16.07 20.36
C VAL A 319 4.49 16.98 20.96
N PRO A 320 4.37 18.32 20.85
CA PRO A 320 5.33 19.25 21.43
C PRO A 320 5.22 19.31 22.95
N ASN A 321 6.29 19.78 23.61
CA ASN A 321 6.32 19.92 25.07
C ASN A 321 5.52 21.14 25.57
N SER A 322 5.16 22.05 24.67
CA SER A 322 4.38 23.26 24.97
C SER A 322 3.26 23.42 23.93
N PRO A 323 2.06 23.87 24.32
CA PRO A 323 0.94 24.09 23.40
C PRO A 323 0.95 25.48 22.73
N ASP A 324 2.08 26.19 22.73
CA ASP A 324 2.15 27.53 22.12
C ASP A 324 2.08 27.50 20.59
N GLN A 325 1.77 28.66 20.00
CA GLN A 325 1.60 28.84 18.55
C GLN A 325 2.90 28.87 17.73
N TYR A 326 4.06 28.69 18.39
CA TYR A 326 5.39 28.71 17.74
C TYR A 326 5.94 27.30 17.53
N GLN A 327 5.18 26.27 17.90
CA GLN A 327 5.57 24.89 17.66
C GLN A 327 5.57 24.58 16.17
N TRP A 328 6.51 23.74 15.76
CA TRP A 328 6.61 23.28 14.38
C TRP A 328 7.21 21.89 14.32
N MET A 329 6.83 21.16 13.27
CA MET A 329 7.47 19.93 12.82
C MET A 329 7.89 20.12 11.38
N GLN A 330 9.03 19.57 10.99
CA GLN A 330 9.50 19.64 9.62
C GLN A 330 10.11 18.34 9.14
N VAL A 331 10.19 18.22 7.82
CA VAL A 331 10.96 17.20 7.12
C VAL A 331 11.96 17.87 6.18
N GLN A 332 13.15 17.29 6.08
CA GLN A 332 14.22 17.73 5.19
C GLN A 332 14.64 16.59 4.27
N PHE A 333 14.51 16.82 2.97
CA PHE A 333 14.91 15.90 1.92
C PHE A 333 16.36 16.17 1.49
N GLU A 334 17.05 15.13 0.98
CA GLU A 334 18.40 15.28 0.42
C GLU A 334 18.42 16.08 -0.89
N SER A 335 17.34 15.97 -1.67
CA SER A 335 17.11 16.66 -2.94
C SER A 335 15.90 17.57 -2.84
N SER A 336 15.72 18.45 -3.83
CA SER A 336 14.54 19.30 -3.90
C SER A 336 13.33 18.51 -4.42
N TYR A 337 12.15 18.80 -3.89
CA TYR A 337 10.89 18.18 -4.28
C TYR A 337 9.85 19.27 -4.61
N ILE A 338 8.88 18.90 -5.43
CA ILE A 338 7.64 19.64 -5.66
C ILE A 338 6.60 19.02 -4.75
N VAL A 339 6.04 19.80 -3.81
CA VAL A 339 4.91 19.38 -2.98
C VAL A 339 3.63 19.94 -3.58
N THR A 340 2.64 19.06 -3.75
CA THR A 340 1.36 19.32 -4.41
C THR A 340 0.18 19.14 -3.46
N ALA A 341 0.33 18.31 -2.42
CA ALA A 341 -0.66 18.17 -1.37
C ALA A 341 -0.01 17.77 -0.04
N ILE A 342 -0.75 17.99 1.03
CA ILE A 342 -0.41 17.57 2.38
C ILE A 342 -1.61 16.85 2.99
N THR A 343 -1.37 15.70 3.61
CA THR A 343 -2.36 14.98 4.41
C THR A 343 -1.98 15.05 5.88
N THR A 344 -2.94 15.34 6.75
CA THR A 344 -2.76 15.36 8.20
C THR A 344 -3.72 14.41 8.91
N GLN A 345 -3.32 13.95 10.09
CA GLN A 345 -4.07 13.05 10.96
C GLN A 345 -3.76 13.36 12.44
N GLY A 346 -4.70 13.08 13.34
CA GLY A 346 -4.54 13.25 14.80
C GLY A 346 -3.80 12.10 15.47
N ARG A 347 -3.89 11.93 16.79
CA ARG A 347 -3.28 10.79 17.51
C ARG A 347 -4.13 9.52 17.42
N ASN A 348 -3.51 8.35 17.22
CA ASN A 348 -4.24 7.07 17.14
C ASN A 348 -4.53 6.40 18.49
N GLU A 349 -3.95 6.91 19.57
CA GLU A 349 -4.02 6.24 20.87
C GLU A 349 -5.42 6.40 21.48
N TYR A 350 -6.04 5.25 21.81
CA TYR A 350 -7.46 5.16 22.15
C TYR A 350 -7.91 6.11 23.26
N ASP A 351 -7.04 6.37 24.24
CA ASP A 351 -7.32 7.20 25.42
C ASP A 351 -7.16 8.72 25.19
N TYR A 352 -6.71 9.15 24.01
CA TYR A 352 -6.39 10.55 23.73
C TYR A 352 -7.14 11.10 22.52
N ASP A 353 -8.02 12.07 22.77
CA ASP A 353 -8.82 12.77 21.76
C ASP A 353 -8.12 14.09 21.33
N GLN A 354 -7.02 13.96 20.57
CA GLN A 354 -6.07 15.06 20.31
C GLN A 354 -5.66 15.16 18.83
N TRP A 355 -5.76 16.36 18.26
CA TRP A 355 -5.32 16.67 16.90
C TRP A 355 -5.17 18.17 16.66
N VAL A 356 -4.44 18.53 15.59
CA VAL A 356 -4.35 19.89 15.07
C VAL A 356 -5.62 20.23 14.26
N THR A 357 -6.28 21.34 14.59
CA THR A 357 -7.50 21.82 13.92
C THR A 357 -7.23 22.92 12.88
N SER A 358 -6.06 23.56 12.92
CA SER A 358 -5.58 24.39 11.82
C SER A 358 -4.06 24.58 11.85
N TYR A 359 -3.47 24.83 10.69
CA TYR A 359 -2.02 25.00 10.55
C TYR A 359 -1.66 25.93 9.39
N THR A 360 -0.42 26.44 9.43
CA THR A 360 0.23 27.07 8.27
C THR A 360 1.36 26.18 7.77
N PHE A 361 1.76 26.35 6.51
CA PHE A 361 2.78 25.52 5.87
C PHE A 361 3.85 26.40 5.23
N SER A 362 5.12 26.02 5.34
CA SER A 362 6.24 26.77 4.77
C SER A 362 7.30 25.86 4.15
N THR A 363 8.07 26.41 3.22
CA THR A 363 9.14 25.72 2.49
C THR A 363 10.47 26.45 2.62
N SER A 364 11.58 25.72 2.47
CA SER A 364 12.93 26.25 2.42
C SER A 364 13.84 25.41 1.53
N PHE A 365 14.81 26.05 0.87
CA PHE A 365 15.85 25.37 0.09
C PHE A 365 17.14 25.14 0.89
N ASP A 366 17.41 25.98 1.89
CA ASP A 366 18.66 26.04 2.64
C ASP A 366 18.49 25.77 4.15
N ASN A 367 17.25 25.54 4.60
CA ASN A 367 16.85 25.36 5.98
C ASN A 367 17.07 26.59 6.89
N MET A 368 17.40 27.76 6.31
CA MET A 368 17.64 29.03 7.02
C MET A 368 16.57 30.05 6.67
N ALA A 369 16.33 30.27 5.38
CA ALA A 369 15.31 31.17 4.88
C ALA A 369 14.02 30.38 4.60
N TRP A 370 12.92 30.80 5.22
CA TRP A 370 11.62 30.13 5.11
C TRP A 370 10.63 31.01 4.37
N THR A 371 9.86 30.37 3.48
CA THR A 371 8.78 31.01 2.70
C THR A 371 7.46 30.38 3.08
N ASP A 372 6.54 31.17 3.63
CA ASP A 372 5.19 30.74 3.96
C ASP A 372 4.35 30.53 2.70
N TYR A 373 3.47 29.54 2.73
CA TYR A 373 2.47 29.33 1.69
C TYR A 373 1.40 30.43 1.75
N LEU A 374 1.11 31.05 0.60
CA LEU A 374 0.18 32.17 0.50
C LEU A 374 -1.13 31.76 -0.17
N ASN A 375 -2.23 32.29 0.35
CA ASN A 375 -3.55 32.17 -0.26
C ASN A 375 -3.54 32.85 -1.65
N VAL A 376 -4.06 32.14 -2.65
CA VAL A 376 -4.05 32.62 -4.05
C VAL A 376 -5.00 33.79 -4.31
N TYR A 377 -6.00 34.01 -3.46
CA TYR A 377 -6.95 35.13 -3.58
C TYR A 377 -6.53 36.34 -2.75
N SER A 378 -6.15 36.13 -1.48
CA SER A 378 -5.84 37.24 -0.57
C SER A 378 -4.37 37.66 -0.57
N GLY A 379 -3.45 36.79 -1.02
CA GLY A 379 -2.01 37.01 -0.93
C GLY A 379 -1.44 36.99 0.49
N LEU A 380 -2.26 36.65 1.50
CA LEU A 380 -1.87 36.48 2.89
C LEU A 380 -1.42 35.04 3.15
N VAL A 381 -0.76 34.80 4.30
CA VAL A 381 -0.39 33.44 4.71
C VAL A 381 -1.65 32.58 4.83
N GLU A 382 -1.64 31.43 4.15
CA GLU A 382 -2.77 30.50 4.16
C GLU A 382 -2.84 29.75 5.49
N ILE A 383 -4.04 29.71 6.07
CA ILE A 383 -4.34 28.90 7.24
C ILE A 383 -5.23 27.75 6.78
N PHE A 384 -4.64 26.56 6.72
CA PHE A 384 -5.35 25.35 6.32
C PHE A 384 -6.20 24.84 7.49
N PRO A 385 -7.44 24.39 7.23
CA PRO A 385 -8.20 23.65 8.22
C PRO A 385 -7.55 22.27 8.42
N GLY A 386 -7.30 21.93 9.68
CA GLY A 386 -6.71 20.66 10.07
C GLY A 386 -7.77 19.57 10.23
N ASN A 387 -7.47 18.64 11.12
CA ASN A 387 -8.33 17.50 11.39
C ASN A 387 -9.58 17.91 12.19
N TYR A 388 -10.65 17.14 12.01
CA TYR A 388 -11.92 17.29 12.74
C TYR A 388 -12.23 16.08 13.62
N ASP A 389 -11.36 15.08 13.62
CA ASP A 389 -11.29 13.92 14.49
C ASP A 389 -9.82 13.44 14.53
N ARG A 390 -9.54 12.34 15.22
CA ARG A 390 -8.17 11.84 15.37
C ARG A 390 -7.71 10.87 14.27
N ASP A 391 -8.67 10.28 13.54
CA ASP A 391 -8.46 9.09 12.71
C ASP A 391 -8.56 9.38 11.20
N SER A 392 -9.42 10.32 10.80
CA SER A 392 -9.64 10.68 9.40
C SER A 392 -8.43 11.40 8.82
N HIS A 393 -8.07 11.00 7.60
CA HIS A 393 -7.11 11.70 6.75
C HIS A 393 -7.72 12.99 6.21
N VAL A 394 -7.09 14.12 6.54
CA VAL A 394 -7.45 15.43 5.96
C VAL A 394 -6.39 15.85 4.97
N THR A 395 -6.74 15.79 3.68
CA THR A 395 -5.84 16.12 2.57
C THR A 395 -6.21 17.47 1.96
N HIS A 396 -5.22 18.34 1.84
CA HIS A 396 -5.30 19.61 1.12
C HIS A 396 -4.39 19.60 -0.08
N THR A 397 -4.99 19.70 -1.27
CA THR A 397 -4.28 20.00 -2.51
C THR A 397 -3.89 21.47 -2.52
N LEU A 398 -2.62 21.75 -2.77
CA LEU A 398 -2.11 23.11 -2.87
C LEU A 398 -2.52 23.71 -4.22
N ALA A 399 -3.26 24.82 -4.17
CA ALA A 399 -3.66 25.58 -5.35
C ALA A 399 -2.46 25.98 -6.24
N ARG A 400 -1.28 26.15 -5.63
CA ARG A 400 0.01 26.27 -6.32
C ARG A 400 0.98 25.26 -5.71
N PRO A 401 1.57 24.35 -6.50
CA PRO A 401 2.64 23.50 -5.99
C PRO A 401 3.80 24.36 -5.44
N ILE A 402 4.44 23.90 -4.39
CA ILE A 402 5.63 24.55 -3.83
C ILE A 402 6.85 23.69 -4.03
N VAL A 403 7.99 24.34 -4.26
CA VAL A 403 9.27 23.67 -4.44
C VAL A 403 10.15 23.95 -3.23
N GLY A 404 10.89 22.94 -2.77
CA GLY A 404 11.82 23.10 -1.67
C GLY A 404 12.53 21.81 -1.30
N ARG A 405 13.45 21.92 -0.33
CA ARG A 405 14.15 20.79 0.30
C ARG A 405 13.64 20.51 1.69
N SER A 406 13.24 21.55 2.41
CA SER A 406 12.66 21.44 3.75
C SER A 406 11.23 21.96 3.75
N PHE A 407 10.35 21.23 4.41
CA PHE A 407 8.93 21.58 4.50
C PHE A 407 8.51 21.53 5.97
N ARG A 408 7.86 22.59 6.43
CA ARG A 408 7.52 22.77 7.85
C ARG A 408 6.03 23.07 8.00
N ILE A 409 5.41 22.34 8.91
CA ILE A 409 4.02 22.53 9.34
C ILE A 409 4.01 23.22 10.71
N HIS A 410 3.16 24.24 10.85
CA HIS A 410 3.05 25.07 12.04
C HIS A 410 1.62 25.02 12.57
N PRO A 411 1.34 24.21 13.60
CA PRO A 411 0.03 24.19 14.24
C PRO A 411 -0.37 25.59 14.73
N LYS A 412 -1.64 25.96 14.49
CA LYS A 412 -2.23 27.22 14.95
C LYS A 412 -3.31 27.01 16.00
N THR A 413 -4.16 26.00 15.79
CA THR A 413 -5.20 25.60 16.74
C THR A 413 -5.24 24.08 16.87
N ASN A 414 -5.78 23.57 17.96
CA ASN A 414 -5.88 22.14 18.23
C ASN A 414 -7.12 21.79 19.08
N HIS A 415 -7.56 20.54 18.97
CA HIS A 415 -8.46 19.91 19.93
C HIS A 415 -7.63 19.14 20.97
N GLY A 416 -7.89 19.37 22.26
CA GLY A 416 -7.14 18.73 23.36
C GLY A 416 -5.69 19.23 23.47
N GLN A 417 -4.78 18.67 22.66
CA GLN A 417 -3.36 19.04 22.58
C GLN A 417 -2.88 18.99 21.13
N ILE A 418 -1.83 19.74 20.79
CA ILE A 418 -1.17 19.60 19.48
C ILE A 418 -0.72 18.16 19.33
N SER A 419 -1.30 17.46 18.36
CA SER A 419 -0.89 16.13 17.96
C SER A 419 -1.04 15.97 16.47
N LEU A 420 0.01 15.52 15.80
CA LEU A 420 0.06 15.51 14.34
C LEU A 420 0.80 14.29 13.80
N ARG A 421 0.17 13.68 12.80
CA ARG A 421 0.75 12.78 11.83
C ARG A 421 0.55 13.38 10.44
N MET A 422 1.50 13.21 9.53
CA MET A 422 1.41 13.78 8.18
C MET A 422 2.07 12.93 7.09
N GLU A 423 1.63 13.16 5.85
CA GLU A 423 2.26 12.74 4.60
C GLU A 423 2.29 13.91 3.62
N LEU A 424 3.34 13.98 2.80
CA LEU A 424 3.45 14.93 1.70
C LEU A 424 3.30 14.19 0.37
N TYR A 425 2.64 14.82 -0.58
CA TYR A 425 2.39 14.27 -1.91
C TYR A 425 3.03 15.17 -2.94
N GLY A 426 3.78 14.60 -3.87
CA GLY A 426 4.60 15.41 -4.75
C GLY A 426 5.43 14.66 -5.78
N TYR A 427 6.40 15.38 -6.34
CA TYR A 427 7.32 14.87 -7.34
C TYR A 427 8.76 15.18 -6.98
N GLY A 428 9.62 14.24 -7.30
CA GLY A 428 11.05 14.35 -7.13
C GLY A 428 11.67 12.96 -6.98
N PRO A 429 12.97 12.90 -6.68
CA PRO A 429 13.88 14.02 -6.45
C PRO A 429 14.10 14.87 -7.72
N LEU A 430 14.17 16.20 -7.56
CA LEU A 430 14.58 17.11 -8.63
C LEU A 430 16.10 17.26 -8.66
N THR A 431 16.69 17.20 -9.85
CA THR A 431 18.08 17.67 -10.06
C THR A 431 18.16 19.18 -9.85
N ASP A 432 19.28 19.69 -9.33
CA ASP A 432 19.48 21.12 -9.02
C ASP A 432 19.23 22.06 -10.23
N ALA A 433 19.31 21.55 -11.46
CA ALA A 433 19.00 22.28 -12.69
C ALA A 433 17.50 22.54 -12.95
N ILE A 434 16.59 21.80 -12.32
CA ILE A 434 15.13 21.91 -12.52
C ILE A 434 14.48 22.85 -11.50
N ALA A 435 15.13 23.10 -10.36
CA ALA A 435 14.62 24.01 -9.32
C ALA A 435 14.45 25.48 -9.78
N SER A 436 14.99 25.85 -10.95
CA SER A 436 14.91 27.18 -11.56
C SER A 436 13.98 27.27 -12.78
N LEU A 437 13.30 26.17 -13.17
CA LEU A 437 12.38 26.17 -14.29
C LEU A 437 11.01 26.75 -13.89
N ASN A 438 10.44 27.55 -14.79
CA ASN A 438 9.07 28.04 -14.70
C ASN A 438 8.11 26.83 -14.70
N LEU A 439 7.71 26.40 -13.51
CA LEU A 439 7.01 25.13 -13.26
C LEU A 439 5.62 25.10 -13.94
N ASP A 440 5.00 26.26 -14.06
CA ASP A 440 3.70 26.48 -14.71
C ASP A 440 3.68 26.05 -16.18
N ALA A 441 4.83 26.08 -16.88
CA ALA A 441 4.91 25.81 -18.31
C ALA A 441 5.25 24.35 -18.66
N LYS A 442 5.71 23.54 -17.70
CA LYS A 442 6.26 22.20 -17.97
C LYS A 442 5.45 21.04 -17.36
N LEU A 443 4.59 21.32 -16.38
CA LEU A 443 3.64 20.35 -15.83
C LEU A 443 2.42 20.12 -16.76
N GLY A 444 2.24 20.91 -17.82
CA GLY A 444 1.07 20.81 -18.71
C GLY A 444 -0.25 21.21 -18.05
N CYS A 445 -0.22 21.60 -16.77
CA CYS A 445 -1.39 22.01 -16.01
C CYS A 445 -1.77 23.44 -16.38
N THR A 446 -2.93 23.62 -17.00
CA THR A 446 -3.58 24.94 -16.99
C THR A 446 -3.80 25.35 -15.53
N PRO A 447 -3.46 26.58 -15.11
CA PRO A 447 -3.60 27.01 -13.73
C PRO A 447 -5.02 26.76 -13.23
N LEU A 448 -5.14 26.42 -11.94
CA LEU A 448 -6.42 26.23 -11.28
C LEU A 448 -7.35 27.40 -11.65
N VAL A 449 -8.50 27.09 -12.22
CA VAL A 449 -9.47 28.09 -12.65
C VAL A 449 -10.02 28.77 -11.40
N LEU A 450 -9.49 29.94 -11.05
CA LEU A 450 -9.93 30.71 -9.89
C LEU A 450 -11.27 31.36 -10.22
N GLY A 451 -12.33 30.89 -9.57
CA GLY A 451 -13.65 31.50 -9.65
C GLY A 451 -13.80 32.66 -8.68
N GLU A 452 -14.70 33.59 -9.01
CA GLU A 452 -15.10 34.67 -8.12
C GLU A 452 -16.32 34.26 -7.29
N GLY A 453 -16.63 34.99 -6.22
CA GLY A 453 -17.87 34.83 -5.48
C GLY A 453 -19.09 35.04 -6.39
N LEU A 454 -19.96 34.04 -6.45
CA LEU A 454 -21.12 34.04 -7.34
C LEU A 454 -22.27 34.92 -6.84
N GLY A 455 -22.19 35.41 -5.60
CA GLY A 455 -23.07 36.46 -5.11
C GLY A 455 -23.86 36.10 -3.86
N MET A 456 -23.37 35.15 -3.08
CA MET A 456 -23.94 34.84 -1.76
C MET A 456 -23.67 36.00 -0.80
N GLU A 457 -22.46 36.53 -0.73
CA GLU A 457 -22.09 37.61 0.19
C GLU A 457 -22.74 38.95 -0.19
N ASP A 458 -22.65 39.34 -1.47
CA ASP A 458 -23.07 40.65 -1.95
C ASP A 458 -24.56 40.75 -2.34
N GLY A 459 -25.28 39.63 -2.27
CA GLY A 459 -26.72 39.58 -2.54
C GLY A 459 -27.12 39.51 -4.01
N ARG A 460 -26.18 39.34 -4.96
CA ARG A 460 -26.52 39.05 -6.37
C ARG A 460 -27.34 37.77 -6.52
N ILE A 461 -27.10 36.77 -5.66
CA ILE A 461 -27.98 35.61 -5.52
C ILE A 461 -29.12 36.01 -4.55
N PRO A 462 -30.40 35.96 -4.96
CA PRO A 462 -31.52 36.40 -4.13
C PRO A 462 -31.81 35.42 -2.98
N ASP A 463 -32.40 35.91 -1.89
CA ASP A 463 -32.73 35.09 -0.70
C ASP A 463 -33.61 33.88 -1.03
N SER A 464 -34.50 34.01 -2.03
CA SER A 464 -35.36 32.93 -2.51
C SER A 464 -34.61 31.75 -3.12
N SER A 465 -33.37 31.97 -3.57
CA SER A 465 -32.50 30.91 -4.10
C SER A 465 -31.86 30.06 -3.00
N LEU A 466 -32.01 30.45 -1.73
CA LEU A 466 -31.40 29.78 -0.59
C LEU A 466 -32.44 28.98 0.19
N THR A 467 -32.19 27.68 0.32
CA THR A 467 -33.07 26.76 1.05
C THR A 467 -32.26 25.79 1.89
N SER A 468 -32.87 25.22 2.92
CA SER A 468 -32.22 24.25 3.81
C SER A 468 -33.15 23.10 4.15
N SER A 469 -32.58 22.01 4.68
CA SER A 469 -33.33 20.86 5.19
C SER A 469 -34.24 21.23 6.36
N SER A 470 -33.71 22.06 7.27
CA SER A 470 -34.37 22.49 8.49
C SER A 470 -33.80 23.81 8.98
N ILE A 471 -34.44 24.39 9.99
CA ILE A 471 -33.99 25.59 10.70
C ILE A 471 -34.20 25.38 12.19
N TRP A 472 -33.29 25.89 13.03
CA TRP A 472 -33.43 25.80 14.47
C TRP A 472 -34.54 26.70 15.03
N SER A 473 -34.59 27.95 14.57
CA SER A 473 -35.62 28.93 14.93
C SER A 473 -35.69 30.08 13.91
N SER A 474 -36.68 30.96 14.04
CA SER A 474 -36.77 32.16 13.21
C SER A 474 -35.53 33.03 13.39
N GLY A 475 -34.93 33.46 12.27
CA GLY A 475 -33.62 34.11 12.23
C GLY A 475 -32.44 33.19 11.91
N HIS A 476 -32.69 31.89 11.68
CA HIS A 476 -31.68 30.91 11.25
C HIS A 476 -31.99 30.29 9.90
N GLU A 477 -32.75 30.99 9.07
CA GLU A 477 -33.10 30.56 7.72
C GLU A 477 -31.87 30.48 6.81
N ALA A 478 -31.98 29.74 5.71
CA ALA A 478 -30.90 29.51 4.76
C ALA A 478 -30.24 30.80 4.26
N TYR A 479 -31.01 31.86 4.01
CA TYR A 479 -30.50 33.14 3.54
C TYR A 479 -29.64 33.90 4.57
N ARG A 480 -29.68 33.50 5.85
CA ARG A 480 -28.77 34.00 6.88
C ARG A 480 -27.38 33.36 6.79
N GLY A 481 -27.25 32.27 6.03
CA GLY A 481 -25.99 31.56 5.79
C GLY A 481 -25.10 32.19 4.72
N ARG A 482 -25.19 33.50 4.46
CA ARG A 482 -24.31 34.21 3.53
C ARG A 482 -22.95 34.48 4.20
N LEU A 483 -21.85 34.35 3.45
CA LEU A 483 -20.50 34.66 3.94
C LEU A 483 -20.45 36.07 4.56
N ASN A 484 -19.67 36.23 5.64
CA ASN A 484 -19.55 37.48 6.41
C ASN A 484 -20.87 38.08 6.91
N GLY A 485 -21.96 37.30 6.90
CA GLY A 485 -23.26 37.70 7.45
C GLY A 485 -23.13 38.15 8.90
N VAL A 486 -23.62 39.36 9.19
CA VAL A 486 -23.55 39.96 10.52
C VAL A 486 -24.80 39.66 11.35
N SER A 487 -24.64 39.63 12.67
CA SER A 487 -25.75 39.54 13.61
C SER A 487 -26.67 40.76 13.50
N VAL A 488 -27.99 40.53 13.40
CA VAL A 488 -28.99 41.61 13.38
C VAL A 488 -29.69 41.76 14.73
N PRO A 489 -29.93 42.99 15.23
CA PRO A 489 -30.71 43.22 16.45
C PRO A 489 -32.16 42.73 16.30
N ARG A 490 -32.71 42.08 17.33
CA ARG A 490 -34.15 41.71 17.38
C ARG A 490 -35.00 42.77 18.08
N GLY A 491 -34.36 43.73 18.76
CA GLY A 491 -34.99 44.84 19.46
C GLY A 491 -33.95 45.71 20.20
N PRO A 492 -34.38 46.76 20.93
CA PRO A 492 -33.48 47.61 21.71
C PRO A 492 -32.82 46.79 22.83
N GLY A 493 -31.52 46.59 22.74
CA GLY A 493 -30.72 45.89 23.76
C GLY A 493 -30.69 44.36 23.65
N GLU A 494 -31.31 43.75 22.64
CA GLU A 494 -31.34 42.30 22.45
C GLU A 494 -30.75 41.91 21.08
N TRP A 495 -29.52 41.40 21.11
CA TRP A 495 -28.83 40.87 19.94
C TRP A 495 -29.26 39.43 19.73
N VAL A 496 -30.03 39.14 18.67
CA VAL A 496 -30.27 37.75 18.27
C VAL A 496 -29.31 37.39 17.17
N SER A 497 -28.73 36.23 17.35
CA SER A 497 -27.55 35.78 16.65
C SER A 497 -27.94 35.21 15.26
N ALA A 498 -28.71 35.96 14.48
CA ALA A 498 -29.23 35.59 13.15
C ALA A 498 -28.20 35.76 12.01
N GLY A 499 -26.91 35.61 12.31
CA GLY A 499 -25.82 35.81 11.35
C GLY A 499 -25.39 34.55 10.60
N ALA A 500 -26.15 33.45 10.69
CA ALA A 500 -25.84 32.19 10.02
C ALA A 500 -27.11 31.33 9.85
N TRP A 501 -27.08 30.40 8.90
CA TRP A 501 -28.02 29.29 8.89
C TRP A 501 -27.67 28.32 10.02
N VAL A 502 -28.70 27.78 10.70
CA VAL A 502 -28.54 26.79 11.77
C VAL A 502 -29.58 25.70 11.59
N ALA A 503 -29.13 24.45 11.46
CA ALA A 503 -30.01 23.31 11.31
C ALA A 503 -30.79 23.01 12.61
N ALA A 504 -31.95 22.36 12.47
CA ALA A 504 -32.68 21.83 13.62
C ALA A 504 -31.87 20.71 14.32
N LEU A 505 -31.99 20.64 15.65
CA LEU A 505 -31.22 19.68 16.47
C LEU A 505 -31.56 18.22 16.16
N ASN A 506 -32.80 17.94 15.75
CA ASN A 506 -33.31 16.60 15.44
C ASN A 506 -33.20 16.21 13.95
N ASP A 507 -32.58 17.04 13.12
CA ASP A 507 -32.39 16.76 11.69
C ASP A 507 -31.16 15.87 11.48
N ASN A 508 -31.35 14.61 11.09
CA ASN A 508 -30.23 13.69 10.83
C ASN A 508 -29.64 13.81 9.41
N ASN A 509 -30.27 14.60 8.53
CA ASN A 509 -29.85 14.77 7.13
C ASN A 509 -29.80 16.27 6.78
N LYS A 510 -28.92 16.96 7.49
CA LYS A 510 -28.77 18.42 7.44
C LYS A 510 -28.19 18.82 6.09
N TRP A 511 -28.81 19.78 5.41
CA TRP A 511 -28.23 20.39 4.21
C TRP A 511 -28.62 21.86 4.05
N LEU A 512 -27.72 22.62 3.44
CA LEU A 512 -27.92 23.99 3.00
C LEU A 512 -27.68 24.05 1.47
N LYS A 513 -28.62 24.63 0.72
CA LYS A 513 -28.63 24.63 -0.75
C LYS A 513 -28.73 26.05 -1.30
N VAL A 514 -28.02 26.27 -2.41
CA VAL A 514 -28.21 27.42 -3.30
C VAL A 514 -28.66 26.98 -4.70
N ASP A 515 -29.61 27.71 -5.28
CA ASP A 515 -29.94 27.74 -6.71
C ASP A 515 -29.19 28.91 -7.38
N LEU A 516 -28.23 28.61 -8.25
CA LEU A 516 -27.44 29.60 -8.98
C LEU A 516 -28.23 30.27 -10.12
N GLY A 517 -29.45 29.78 -10.42
CA GLY A 517 -30.34 30.30 -11.46
C GLY A 517 -30.07 29.74 -12.86
N GLU A 518 -28.80 29.50 -13.20
CA GLU A 518 -28.35 28.91 -14.46
C GLU A 518 -27.18 27.94 -14.25
N ASP A 519 -26.91 27.09 -15.25
CA ASP A 519 -25.74 26.20 -15.23
C ASP A 519 -24.46 27.04 -15.19
N THR A 520 -23.72 26.92 -14.10
CA THR A 520 -22.52 27.72 -13.80
C THR A 520 -21.35 26.79 -13.53
N LEU A 521 -20.15 27.19 -13.97
CA LEU A 521 -18.92 26.45 -13.66
C LEU A 521 -18.49 26.79 -12.22
N VAL A 522 -18.76 25.89 -11.28
CA VAL A 522 -18.42 26.06 -9.87
C VAL A 522 -17.01 25.55 -9.60
N THR A 523 -16.14 26.40 -9.06
CA THR A 523 -14.72 26.13 -8.84
C THR A 523 -14.38 25.86 -7.37
N GLY A 524 -15.32 26.09 -6.45
CA GLY A 524 -15.09 25.88 -5.03
C GLY A 524 -16.18 26.51 -4.15
N VAL A 525 -15.94 26.48 -2.85
CA VAL A 525 -16.78 27.11 -1.83
C VAL A 525 -15.92 27.78 -0.76
N ILE A 526 -16.42 28.86 -0.18
CA ILE A 526 -15.87 29.44 1.04
C ILE A 526 -16.86 29.18 2.17
N THR A 527 -16.40 28.68 3.31
CA THR A 527 -17.25 28.46 4.49
C THR A 527 -16.77 29.24 5.69
N GLN A 528 -17.70 29.64 6.56
CA GLN A 528 -17.43 30.38 7.78
C GLN A 528 -18.40 29.94 8.88
N GLY A 529 -17.95 29.94 10.13
CA GLY A 529 -18.81 29.65 11.28
C GLY A 529 -19.76 30.79 11.63
N ARG A 530 -20.47 30.75 12.77
CA ARG A 530 -21.39 31.82 13.20
C ARG A 530 -20.69 32.82 14.13
N THR A 531 -20.62 34.09 13.74
CA THR A 531 -19.93 35.14 14.52
C THR A 531 -20.42 35.20 15.97
N GLY A 532 -19.47 35.27 16.91
CA GLY A 532 -19.74 35.46 18.34
C GLY A 532 -20.25 34.21 19.07
N THR A 533 -20.25 33.04 18.41
CA THR A 533 -20.56 31.75 19.03
C THR A 533 -19.46 30.73 18.72
N ASN A 534 -19.52 29.55 19.32
CA ASN A 534 -18.69 28.39 18.97
C ASN A 534 -19.44 27.39 18.08
N GLN A 535 -20.49 27.83 17.39
CA GLN A 535 -21.30 26.96 16.53
C GLN A 535 -20.75 27.00 15.11
N ILE A 536 -20.09 25.92 14.73
CA ILE A 536 -19.33 25.80 13.48
C ILE A 536 -19.49 24.40 12.89
N VAL A 537 -19.41 24.32 11.56
CA VAL A 537 -19.29 23.05 10.83
C VAL A 537 -17.81 22.74 10.64
N THR A 538 -17.32 21.67 11.26
CA THR A 538 -15.91 21.25 11.26
C THR A 538 -15.60 20.29 10.12
N SER A 539 -16.61 19.64 9.53
CA SER A 539 -16.48 18.92 8.26
C SER A 539 -17.80 18.82 7.52
N PHE A 540 -17.74 18.70 6.20
CA PHE A 540 -18.94 18.61 5.37
C PHE A 540 -18.69 17.87 4.05
N GLN A 541 -19.78 17.40 3.44
CA GLN A 541 -19.81 16.86 2.09
C GLN A 541 -20.50 17.83 1.14
N ILE A 542 -20.20 17.72 -0.15
CA ILE A 542 -20.81 18.57 -1.18
C ILE A 542 -21.54 17.68 -2.18
N SER A 543 -22.73 18.10 -2.60
CA SER A 543 -23.41 17.51 -3.74
C SER A 543 -23.92 18.58 -4.69
N TYR A 544 -23.99 18.27 -5.97
CA TYR A 544 -24.42 19.16 -7.04
C TYR A 544 -25.55 18.53 -7.84
N SER A 545 -26.33 19.37 -8.53
CA SER A 545 -27.47 18.96 -9.34
C SER A 545 -27.78 20.03 -10.39
N ARG A 546 -28.20 19.62 -11.59
CA ARG A 546 -28.70 20.55 -12.62
C ARG A 546 -30.22 20.72 -12.61
N ASP A 547 -30.94 19.73 -12.06
CA ASP A 547 -32.41 19.64 -12.10
C ASP A 547 -33.07 19.72 -10.71
N ASN A 548 -32.28 19.80 -9.64
CA ASN A 548 -32.71 19.79 -8.24
C ASN A 548 -33.44 18.51 -7.79
N THR A 549 -33.43 17.45 -8.62
CA THR A 549 -33.98 16.13 -8.30
C THR A 549 -32.91 15.05 -8.22
N ASN A 550 -31.98 15.02 -9.17
CA ASN A 550 -30.87 14.08 -9.20
C ASN A 550 -29.62 14.75 -8.63
N TRP A 551 -29.03 14.12 -7.61
CA TRP A 551 -27.94 14.70 -6.84
C TRP A 551 -26.72 13.80 -6.90
N THR A 552 -25.60 14.39 -7.31
CA THR A 552 -24.30 13.72 -7.36
C THR A 552 -23.40 14.30 -6.28
N PHE A 553 -22.78 13.44 -5.49
CA PHE A 553 -21.82 13.86 -4.46
C PHE A 553 -20.42 14.02 -5.04
N ALA A 554 -19.66 14.98 -4.51
CA ALA A 554 -18.23 15.01 -4.73
C ALA A 554 -17.59 13.73 -4.16
N LEU A 555 -16.72 13.09 -4.95
CA LEU A 555 -16.08 11.83 -4.59
C LEU A 555 -14.64 12.07 -4.14
N GLY A 556 -14.19 11.22 -3.21
CA GLY A 556 -12.82 11.22 -2.71
C GLY A 556 -11.84 10.47 -3.60
N GLU A 557 -10.62 10.28 -3.11
CA GLU A 557 -9.54 9.56 -3.81
C GLU A 557 -9.86 8.06 -3.98
N HIS A 558 -10.71 7.50 -3.12
CA HIS A 558 -11.20 6.12 -3.24
C HIS A 558 -12.57 6.12 -3.90
N CYS A 559 -12.69 5.38 -5.00
CA CYS A 559 -13.89 5.36 -5.85
C CYS A 559 -15.15 4.97 -5.03
N GLY A 560 -16.25 5.68 -5.24
CA GLY A 560 -17.52 5.47 -4.52
C GLY A 560 -17.62 6.09 -3.12
N VAL A 561 -16.50 6.55 -2.54
CA VAL A 561 -16.51 7.22 -1.24
C VAL A 561 -16.79 8.71 -1.42
N ARG A 562 -17.78 9.25 -0.71
CA ARG A 562 -18.07 10.69 -0.70
C ARG A 562 -16.90 11.46 -0.08
N LYS A 563 -16.43 12.51 -0.75
CA LYS A 563 -15.38 13.38 -0.20
C LYS A 563 -15.94 14.16 0.98
N THR A 564 -15.34 13.96 2.14
CA THR A 564 -15.53 14.82 3.30
C THR A 564 -14.44 15.88 3.30
N TYR A 565 -14.83 17.15 3.33
CA TYR A 565 -13.94 18.30 3.40
C TYR A 565 -13.81 18.75 4.85
N ALA A 566 -12.59 19.08 5.27
CA ALA A 566 -12.37 19.78 6.53
C ALA A 566 -12.93 21.20 6.44
N GLY A 567 -13.79 21.54 7.39
CA GLY A 567 -14.51 22.80 7.46
C GLY A 567 -13.82 23.81 8.38
N ASN A 568 -14.64 24.59 9.09
CA ASN A 568 -14.16 25.65 9.94
C ASN A 568 -13.58 25.12 11.26
N PHE A 569 -12.50 25.73 11.72
CA PHE A 569 -11.86 25.47 13.01
C PHE A 569 -12.12 26.56 14.06
N ASP A 570 -12.65 27.70 13.62
CA ASP A 570 -13.19 28.76 14.46
C ASP A 570 -14.39 29.43 13.76
N ALA A 571 -15.05 30.36 14.46
CA ALA A 571 -16.27 30.99 13.96
C ALA A 571 -16.06 32.20 13.03
N ALA A 572 -14.86 32.81 13.05
CA ALA A 572 -14.56 34.08 12.39
C ALA A 572 -13.78 33.88 11.08
N THR A 573 -12.82 32.97 11.08
CA THR A 573 -11.96 32.66 9.94
C THR A 573 -12.74 31.90 8.89
N TYR A 574 -12.74 32.43 7.67
CA TYR A 574 -13.30 31.73 6.53
C TYR A 574 -12.30 30.69 6.01
N VAL A 575 -12.82 29.59 5.46
CA VAL A 575 -12.04 28.49 4.89
C VAL A 575 -12.40 28.40 3.41
N THR A 576 -11.41 28.43 2.54
CA THR A 576 -11.62 28.28 1.10
C THR A 576 -11.32 26.85 0.68
N ILE A 577 -12.30 26.20 0.07
CA ILE A 577 -12.17 24.85 -0.47
C ILE A 577 -12.32 24.95 -1.97
N LEU A 578 -11.24 24.61 -2.67
CA LEU A 578 -11.21 24.61 -4.12
C LEU A 578 -11.49 23.20 -4.63
N PHE A 579 -12.28 23.13 -5.69
CA PHE A 579 -12.54 21.85 -6.34
C PHE A 579 -11.38 21.55 -7.27
N PRO A 580 -10.77 20.35 -7.16
CA PRO A 580 -9.72 19.96 -8.08
C PRO A 580 -10.18 19.95 -9.54
N GLU A 581 -11.46 19.66 -9.75
CA GLU A 581 -12.17 19.80 -11.01
C GLU A 581 -13.39 20.71 -10.82
N PRO A 582 -13.45 21.86 -11.52
CA PRO A 582 -14.64 22.68 -11.52
C PRO A 582 -15.84 21.92 -12.07
N VAL A 583 -17.00 22.04 -11.42
CA VAL A 583 -18.21 21.30 -11.77
C VAL A 583 -19.23 22.24 -12.40
N THR A 584 -19.72 21.91 -13.59
CA THR A 584 -20.82 22.66 -14.21
C THR A 584 -22.16 22.21 -13.62
N THR A 585 -22.77 23.06 -12.81
CA THR A 585 -24.01 22.77 -12.07
C THR A 585 -24.85 24.02 -11.88
N ARG A 586 -26.14 23.84 -11.60
CA ARG A 586 -27.04 24.93 -11.19
C ARG A 586 -27.29 24.96 -9.68
N TYR A 587 -27.33 23.79 -9.05
CA TYR A 587 -27.60 23.67 -7.62
C TYR A 587 -26.37 23.12 -6.90
N VAL A 588 -26.07 23.70 -5.74
CA VAL A 588 -25.01 23.25 -4.85
C VAL A 588 -25.60 23.05 -3.46
N ARG A 589 -25.33 21.88 -2.86
CA ARG A 589 -25.69 21.53 -1.48
C ARG A 589 -24.43 21.27 -0.66
N ILE A 590 -24.40 21.87 0.53
CA ILE A 590 -23.43 21.54 1.58
C ILE A 590 -24.14 20.71 2.65
N HIS A 591 -23.55 19.59 3.01
CA HIS A 591 -24.06 18.61 3.97
C HIS A 591 -23.11 18.56 5.18
N PRO A 592 -23.42 19.23 6.30
CA PRO A 592 -22.61 19.14 7.51
C PRO A 592 -22.48 17.70 8.00
N VAL A 593 -21.25 17.25 8.26
CA VAL A 593 -20.94 15.91 8.78
C VAL A 593 -20.57 16.00 10.26
N THR A 594 -19.52 16.75 10.59
CA THR A 594 -19.14 17.05 11.98
C THR A 594 -19.27 18.55 12.26
N PHE A 595 -19.60 18.90 13.51
CA PHE A 595 -19.83 20.27 13.94
C PHE A 595 -19.66 20.41 15.45
N HIS A 596 -19.36 21.63 15.91
CA HIS A 596 -19.31 21.96 17.33
C HIS A 596 -20.65 22.55 17.79
N ALA A 597 -21.22 21.99 18.86
CA ALA A 597 -22.53 22.29 19.45
C ALA A 597 -23.75 22.07 18.53
N THR A 598 -23.84 22.73 17.36
CA THR A 598 -24.87 22.50 16.34
C THR A 598 -24.33 22.89 14.97
N ALA A 599 -24.87 22.28 13.91
CA ALA A 599 -24.50 22.60 12.54
C ALA A 599 -24.96 24.03 12.20
N SER A 600 -23.99 24.92 12.11
CA SER A 600 -24.18 26.34 11.86
C SER A 600 -23.12 26.83 10.90
N MET A 601 -23.52 27.46 9.81
CA MET A 601 -22.58 27.90 8.78
C MET A 601 -23.08 29.10 7.98
N ARG A 602 -22.08 29.82 7.46
CA ARG A 602 -22.15 30.79 6.38
C ARG A 602 -21.30 30.30 5.22
N PHE A 603 -21.67 30.61 3.98
CA PHE A 603 -20.89 30.22 2.82
C PHE A 603 -21.03 31.17 1.63
N GLU A 604 -20.06 31.05 0.72
CA GLU A 604 -20.05 31.62 -0.63
C GLU A 604 -19.70 30.50 -1.61
N VAL A 605 -20.27 30.55 -2.81
CA VAL A 605 -19.92 29.63 -3.90
C VAL A 605 -19.00 30.37 -4.86
N LEU A 606 -17.88 29.75 -5.21
CA LEU A 606 -16.94 30.28 -6.18
C LEU A 606 -17.22 29.70 -7.56
N GLY A 607 -17.14 30.51 -8.60
CA GLY A 607 -17.30 30.02 -9.96
C GLY A 607 -17.00 31.05 -11.04
N ILE A 608 -17.14 30.61 -12.29
CA ILE A 608 -17.04 31.47 -13.48
C ILE A 608 -18.42 31.55 -14.13
N ASN A 609 -18.90 32.78 -14.30
CA ASN A 609 -20.11 33.03 -15.06
C ASN A 609 -19.83 32.81 -16.56
N THR A 610 -20.56 31.90 -17.20
CA THR A 610 -20.34 31.54 -18.62
C THR A 610 -20.61 32.69 -19.59
N ARG A 611 -21.29 33.78 -19.17
CA ARG A 611 -21.53 34.96 -20.00
C ARG A 611 -20.32 35.87 -20.20
N THR A 612 -19.31 35.84 -19.32
CA THR A 612 -18.09 36.64 -19.49
C THR A 612 -17.11 36.01 -20.49
N ILE A 613 -17.27 34.74 -20.85
CA ILE A 613 -16.40 34.06 -21.83
C ILE A 613 -16.75 34.47 -23.27
N THR A 614 -18.00 34.87 -23.54
CA THR A 614 -18.43 35.33 -24.88
C THR A 614 -17.98 36.74 -25.26
N SER A 615 -17.26 37.48 -24.39
CA SER A 615 -16.74 38.82 -24.73
C SER A 615 -15.24 38.86 -25.06
N TYR A 616 -14.57 37.69 -25.13
CA TYR A 616 -13.14 37.58 -25.43
C TYR A 616 -12.81 36.61 -26.58
N HIS A 617 -13.72 36.46 -27.54
CA HIS A 617 -13.44 35.88 -28.85
C HIS A 617 -13.62 36.89 -29.96
#